data_AF-A0A1L4BW83-F1
#
_entry.id   AF-A0A1L4BW83-F1
#
_cell.length_a   1.000
_cell.length_b   1.000
_cell.length_c   1.000
_cell.angle_alpha   90.00
_cell.angle_beta   90.00
_cell.angle_gamma   90.00
#
_symmetry.space_group_name_H-M   'P 1'
#
loop_
_entity.id
_entity.type
_entity.pdbx_description
1 polymer ?
#
loop_
_entity_poly.entity_id
_entity_poly.type
_entity_poly.pdbx_seq_one_letter_code
_entity_poly.pdbx_strand_id
1 'polypeptide(L)'
;MIENDVNAALLGYSSSLHNRESIAVGLYYPMNFPPGAVIVINGQILQGKNGLAGEVKSLPLEAKWQNYPRIPINIEKHIREVIQTIISMYDPDRIILYANPDIIWSNQLKQIEEDLRVIYPYVDLPVIKISTFFTEDYMKGLIVRGLETIAATDRFSDNDEK
;
A
#
# COMPACT_ATOMS: atom_id res chain seq x y z
N MET A 1 -12.14 1.20 7.30
CA MET A 1 -11.32 0.28 6.49
C MET A 1 -10.43 -0.47 7.45
N ILE A 2 -10.52 -1.79 7.42
CA ILE A 2 -9.64 -2.69 8.16
C ILE A 2 -8.49 -3.09 7.22
N GLU A 3 -7.36 -3.51 7.78
CA GLU A 3 -6.19 -4.04 7.03
C GLU A 3 -6.59 -5.04 5.92
N ASN A 4 -7.51 -5.96 6.22
CA ASN A 4 -8.02 -6.93 5.24
C ASN A 4 -8.68 -6.29 4.02
N ASP A 5 -9.38 -5.17 4.19
CA ASP A 5 -10.05 -4.48 3.08
C ASP A 5 -9.00 -3.85 2.15
N VAL A 6 -7.96 -3.25 2.74
CA VAL A 6 -6.87 -2.61 1.98
C VAL A 6 -6.01 -3.67 1.28
N ASN A 7 -5.77 -4.80 1.94
CA ASN A 7 -5.09 -5.95 1.35
C ASN A 7 -5.78 -6.42 0.08
N ALA A 8 -7.10 -6.64 0.14
CA ALA A 8 -7.89 -7.00 -1.03
C ALA A 8 -7.87 -5.87 -2.09
N ALA A 9 -8.03 -4.61 -1.69
CA ALA A 9 -7.99 -3.51 -2.64
C ALA A 9 -6.66 -3.42 -3.40
N LEU A 10 -5.52 -3.48 -2.72
CA LEU A 10 -4.24 -3.43 -3.41
C LEU A 10 -4.03 -4.64 -4.32
N LEU A 11 -4.44 -5.84 -3.89
CA LEU A 11 -4.45 -7.04 -4.73
C LEU A 11 -5.23 -6.80 -6.03
N GLY A 12 -6.47 -6.30 -5.94
CA GLY A 12 -7.30 -6.03 -7.10
C GLY A 12 -6.78 -4.90 -7.99
N TYR A 13 -6.16 -3.88 -7.39
CA TYR A 13 -5.47 -2.83 -8.11
C TYR A 13 -4.28 -3.40 -8.90
N SER A 14 -3.45 -4.20 -8.23
CA SER A 14 -2.23 -4.78 -8.80
C SER A 14 -2.52 -5.85 -9.86
N SER A 15 -3.63 -6.58 -9.75
CA SER A 15 -3.99 -7.62 -10.73
C SER A 15 -4.34 -7.07 -12.10
N SER A 16 -4.70 -5.79 -12.17
CA SER A 16 -4.94 -5.07 -13.43
C SER A 16 -3.64 -4.60 -14.10
N LEU A 17 -2.51 -4.67 -13.38
CA LEU A 17 -1.19 -4.35 -13.92
C LEU A 17 -0.68 -5.57 -14.69
N HIS A 18 -0.38 -5.40 -15.98
CA HIS A 18 -0.02 -6.50 -16.87
C HIS A 18 1.43 -7.02 -16.65
N ASN A 19 2.18 -6.41 -15.72
CA ASN A 19 3.57 -6.76 -15.44
C ASN A 19 3.64 -7.64 -14.18
N ARG A 20 4.06 -8.90 -14.36
CA ARG A 20 4.21 -9.87 -13.28
C ARG A 20 5.40 -9.62 -12.34
N GLU A 21 6.26 -8.65 -12.68
CA GLU A 21 7.43 -8.24 -11.90
C GLU A 21 7.23 -6.88 -11.23
N SER A 22 6.01 -6.58 -10.77
CA SER A 22 5.70 -5.29 -10.18
C SER A 22 5.63 -5.34 -8.66
N ILE A 23 6.16 -4.31 -8.00
CA ILE A 23 5.98 -4.04 -6.59
C ILE A 23 4.99 -2.89 -6.45
N ALA A 24 3.84 -3.15 -5.80
CA ALA A 24 2.84 -2.15 -5.50
C ALA A 24 2.69 -2.01 -3.99
N VAL A 25 2.53 -0.77 -3.51
CA VAL A 25 2.34 -0.48 -2.10
C VAL A 25 1.05 0.32 -1.90
N GLY A 26 0.22 -0.11 -0.97
CA GLY A 26 -1.03 0.52 -0.59
C GLY A 26 -0.88 1.13 0.79
N LEU A 27 -0.84 2.46 0.86
CA LEU A 27 -0.82 3.21 2.11
C LEU A 27 -2.26 3.54 2.50
N TYR A 28 -2.65 3.25 3.74
CA TYR A 28 -3.98 3.60 4.23
C TYR A 28 -3.92 4.47 5.48
N TYR A 29 -4.74 5.53 5.49
CA TYR A 29 -4.84 6.50 6.58
C TYR A 29 -6.30 6.57 7.08
N PRO A 30 -6.69 5.68 8.00
CA PRO A 30 -8.03 5.68 8.58
C PRO A 30 -8.17 6.78 9.63
N MET A 31 -9.40 7.22 9.90
CA MET A 31 -9.65 8.36 10.79
C MET A 31 -9.31 8.10 12.27
N ASN A 32 -9.49 6.85 12.73
CA ASN A 32 -9.43 6.50 14.16
C ASN A 32 -8.30 5.51 14.52
N PHE A 33 -7.48 5.11 13.54
CA PHE A 33 -6.42 4.13 13.75
C PHE A 33 -5.09 4.64 13.17
N PRO A 34 -3.95 4.12 13.63
CA PRO A 34 -2.69 4.41 12.99
C PRO A 34 -2.70 4.02 11.51
N PRO A 35 -1.96 4.77 10.67
CA PRO A 35 -1.78 4.39 9.28
C PRO A 35 -1.03 3.07 9.20
N GLY A 36 -1.20 2.40 8.07
CA GLY A 36 -0.47 1.20 7.73
C GLY A 36 -0.19 1.14 6.23
N ALA A 37 0.54 0.11 5.84
CA ALA A 37 0.87 -0.20 4.48
C ALA A 37 0.62 -1.68 4.19
N VAL A 38 0.23 -1.98 2.96
CA VAL A 38 0.28 -3.32 2.39
C VAL A 38 1.25 -3.30 1.21
N ILE A 39 2.06 -4.34 1.07
CA ILE A 39 3.03 -4.48 0.00
C ILE A 39 2.64 -5.72 -0.79
N VAL A 40 2.48 -5.58 -2.11
CA VAL A 40 2.27 -6.68 -3.05
C VAL A 40 3.50 -6.77 -3.94
N ILE A 41 4.14 -7.94 -3.94
CA ILE A 41 5.28 -8.28 -4.78
C ILE A 41 4.83 -9.41 -5.71
N ASN A 42 4.90 -9.18 -7.02
CA ASN A 42 4.56 -10.19 -8.03
C ASN A 42 3.17 -10.82 -7.83
N GLY A 43 2.19 -9.98 -7.48
CA GLY A 43 0.80 -10.40 -7.22
C GLY A 43 0.55 -11.04 -5.86
N GLN A 44 1.57 -11.17 -5.00
CA GLN A 44 1.43 -11.76 -3.67
C GLN A 44 1.63 -10.72 -2.57
N ILE A 45 0.81 -10.76 -1.53
CA ILE A 45 1.02 -9.91 -0.35
C ILE A 45 2.28 -10.38 0.38
N LEU A 46 3.19 -9.43 0.63
CA LEU A 46 4.34 -9.66 1.51
C LEU A 46 3.87 -9.77 2.96
N GLN A 47 3.96 -10.98 3.52
CA GLN A 47 3.75 -11.18 4.96
C GLN A 47 5.09 -11.17 5.69
N GLY A 48 5.21 -10.28 6.69
CA GLY A 48 6.34 -10.31 7.61
C GLY A 48 6.27 -11.55 8.50
N LYS A 49 7.41 -11.99 9.05
CA LYS A 49 7.52 -13.16 9.96
C LYS A 49 6.43 -13.22 11.03
N ASN A 50 6.12 -12.06 11.62
CA ASN A 50 5.11 -11.89 12.68
C ASN A 50 3.95 -10.96 12.23
N GLY A 51 3.74 -10.79 10.92
CA GLY A 51 2.75 -9.83 10.40
C GLY A 51 3.17 -8.36 10.52
N LEU A 52 4.46 -8.06 10.72
CA LEU A 52 4.94 -6.68 10.91
C LEU A 52 5.16 -5.89 9.60
N ALA A 53 5.12 -6.57 8.44
CA ALA A 53 5.36 -5.90 7.16
C ALA A 53 4.32 -4.80 6.94
N GLY A 54 4.79 -3.57 6.67
CA GLY A 54 3.92 -2.42 6.43
C GLY A 54 3.40 -1.70 7.68
N GLU A 55 3.93 -1.98 8.87
CA GLU A 55 3.57 -1.28 10.10
C GLU A 55 4.12 0.16 10.14
N VAL A 56 3.36 1.12 9.59
CA VAL A 56 3.79 2.52 9.44
C VAL A 56 3.99 3.21 10.79
N LYS A 57 3.17 2.91 11.81
CA LYS A 57 3.27 3.54 13.15
C LYS A 57 4.61 3.25 13.85
N SER A 58 5.29 2.18 13.44
CA SER A 58 6.56 1.74 14.01
C SER A 58 7.79 2.30 13.29
N LEU A 59 7.59 3.04 12.20
CA LEU A 59 8.69 3.65 11.47
C LEU A 59 9.38 4.74 12.33
N PRO A 60 10.72 4.87 12.25
CA PRO A 60 11.48 5.85 13.02
C PRO A 60 11.39 7.25 12.38
N LEU A 61 10.18 7.76 12.21
CA LEU A 61 9.90 9.03 11.54
C LEU A 61 10.09 10.22 12.49
N GLU A 62 10.41 11.39 11.93
CA GLU A 62 10.42 12.64 12.69
C GLU A 62 8.98 13.08 12.97
N ALA A 63 8.11 13.00 11.95
CA ALA A 63 6.68 13.20 12.13
C ALA A 63 6.06 11.91 12.70
N LYS A 64 6.03 11.79 14.03
CA LYS A 64 5.46 10.60 14.69
C LYS A 64 3.94 10.62 14.66
N TRP A 65 3.34 9.51 14.26
CA TRP A 65 1.91 9.29 14.47
C TRP A 65 1.60 9.21 15.97
N GLN A 66 0.67 10.03 16.42
CA GLN A 66 0.16 9.99 17.79
C GLN A 66 -1.32 9.68 17.77
N ASN A 67 -1.75 8.77 18.65
CA ASN A 67 -3.15 8.41 18.77
C ASN A 67 -3.98 9.68 19.03
N TYR A 68 -5.05 9.83 18.25
CA TYR A 68 -6.02 10.91 18.35
C TYR A 68 -6.60 11.02 19.79
N PRO A 69 -6.93 12.22 20.32
CA PRO A 69 -6.77 13.57 19.76
C PRO A 69 -5.83 14.44 20.62
N ARG A 70 -4.65 14.87 20.15
CA ARG A 70 -4.09 16.18 20.61
C ARG A 70 -2.83 16.76 19.98
N ILE A 71 -2.18 16.15 19.00
CA ILE A 71 -1.05 16.81 18.34
C ILE A 71 -1.35 17.00 16.87
N PRO A 72 -1.27 18.23 16.33
CA PRO A 72 -1.27 18.43 14.89
C PRO A 72 -0.02 17.76 14.34
N ILE A 73 -0.18 16.54 13.82
CA ILE A 73 0.84 15.89 13.01
C ILE A 73 0.94 16.72 11.73
N ASN A 74 2.15 17.07 11.32
CA ASN A 74 2.37 17.55 9.96
C ASN A 74 2.16 16.36 9.02
N ILE A 75 0.92 16.18 8.55
CA ILE A 75 0.49 15.01 7.77
C ILE A 75 1.25 14.90 6.45
N GLU A 76 1.55 16.04 5.82
CA GLU A 76 2.33 16.10 4.59
C GLU A 76 3.75 15.60 4.81
N LYS A 77 4.41 16.09 5.87
CA LYS A 77 5.74 15.60 6.28
C LYS A 77 5.72 14.12 6.62
N HIS A 78 4.72 13.67 7.37
CA HIS A 78 4.56 12.24 7.72
C HIS A 78 4.43 11.37 6.46
N ILE A 79 3.52 11.73 5.54
CA ILE A 79 3.31 10.98 4.29
C ILE A 79 4.60 10.95 3.46
N ARG A 80 5.31 12.08 3.34
CA ARG A 80 6.60 12.14 2.63
C ARG A 80 7.62 11.17 3.23
N GLU A 81 7.82 11.18 4.54
CA GLU A 81 8.79 10.32 5.22
C GLU A 81 8.43 8.82 5.10
N VAL A 82 7.14 8.50 5.14
CA VAL A 82 6.65 7.14 4.87
C VAL A 82 6.94 6.72 3.44
N ILE A 83 6.61 7.56 2.46
CA ILE A 83 6.86 7.27 1.03
C ILE A 83 8.35 7.11 0.76
N GLN A 84 9.19 8.01 1.28
CA GLN A 84 10.64 7.94 1.17
C GLN A 84 11.18 6.61 1.75
N THR A 85 10.67 6.19 2.91
CA THR A 85 11.03 4.90 3.50
C THR A 85 10.67 3.74 2.58
N ILE A 86 9.46 3.74 2.02
CA ILE A 86 8.98 2.69 1.12
C ILE A 86 9.82 2.62 -0.16
N ILE A 87 10.13 3.76 -0.78
CA ILE A 87 10.99 3.83 -1.96
C ILE A 87 12.37 3.23 -1.63
N SER A 88 12.97 3.64 -0.51
CA SER A 88 14.30 3.17 -0.11
C SER A 88 14.37 1.66 0.14
N MET A 89 13.28 1.07 0.61
CA MET A 89 13.24 -0.33 1.04
C MET A 89 12.81 -1.29 -0.07
N TYR A 90 11.96 -0.83 -0.99
CA TYR A 90 11.27 -1.72 -1.93
C TYR A 90 11.32 -1.26 -3.38
N ASP A 91 11.75 -0.04 -3.69
CA ASP A 91 11.75 0.52 -5.05
C ASP A 91 10.47 0.18 -5.84
N PRO A 92 9.28 0.56 -5.33
CA PRO A 92 8.04 0.10 -5.92
C PRO A 92 7.75 0.76 -7.26
N ASP A 93 6.97 0.10 -8.11
CA ASP A 93 6.41 0.72 -9.31
C ASP A 93 5.34 1.76 -8.95
N ARG A 94 4.55 1.47 -7.90
CA ARG A 94 3.30 2.18 -7.59
C ARG A 94 3.12 2.33 -6.08
N ILE A 95 2.72 3.53 -5.65
CA ILE A 95 2.28 3.80 -4.28
C ILE A 95 0.86 4.38 -4.33
N ILE A 96 -0.10 3.67 -3.73
CA ILE A 96 -1.52 4.01 -3.74
C ILE A 96 -1.93 4.47 -2.35
N LEU A 97 -2.37 5.71 -2.22
CA LEU A 97 -2.90 6.27 -0.98
C LEU A 97 -4.41 6.05 -0.91
N TYR A 98 -4.83 5.19 0.01
CA TYR A 98 -6.20 4.99 0.42
C TYR A 98 -6.50 5.82 1.66
N ALA A 99 -6.86 7.09 1.43
CA ALA A 99 -7.09 8.07 2.49
C ALA A 99 -8.42 8.81 2.25
N ASN A 100 -9.01 9.34 3.32
CA ASN A 100 -10.11 10.28 3.16
C ASN A 100 -9.64 11.54 2.40
N PRO A 101 -10.49 12.15 1.56
CA PRO A 101 -10.12 13.33 0.76
C PRO A 101 -9.58 14.52 1.56
N ASP A 102 -9.94 14.61 2.85
CA ASP A 102 -9.53 15.68 3.75
C ASP A 102 -8.14 15.46 4.39
N ILE A 103 -7.50 14.31 4.17
CA ILE A 103 -6.19 13.99 4.75
C ILE A 103 -5.04 14.59 3.93
N ILE A 104 -5.14 14.49 2.60
CA ILE A 104 -4.11 14.99 1.69
C ILE A 104 -4.74 15.36 0.35
N TRP A 105 -4.38 16.54 -0.15
CA TRP A 105 -4.83 17.03 -1.45
C TRP A 105 -3.78 16.83 -2.55
N SER A 106 -4.21 16.87 -3.81
CA SER A 106 -3.34 16.61 -4.96
C SER A 106 -2.17 17.60 -5.08
N ASN A 107 -2.33 18.85 -4.64
CA ASN A 107 -1.24 19.83 -4.62
C ASN A 107 -0.15 19.46 -3.60
N GLN A 108 -0.54 18.95 -2.43
CA GLN A 108 0.40 18.46 -1.42
C GLN A 108 1.12 17.20 -1.91
N LEU A 109 0.40 16.29 -2.57
CA LEU A 109 1.02 15.10 -3.16
C LEU A 109 2.07 15.47 -4.22
N LYS A 110 1.76 16.46 -5.07
CA LYS A 110 2.74 16.99 -6.04
C LYS A 110 3.96 17.59 -5.35
N GLN A 111 3.78 18.34 -4.26
CA GLN A 111 4.91 18.87 -3.50
C GLN A 111 5.78 17.74 -2.92
N ILE A 112 5.17 16.69 -2.39
CA ILE A 112 5.88 15.49 -1.92
C ILE A 112 6.67 14.85 -3.05
N GLU A 113 6.11 14.72 -4.26
CA GLU A 113 6.82 14.18 -5.42
C GLU A 113 8.04 15.03 -5.80
N GLU A 114 7.93 16.36 -5.81
CA GLU A 114 9.08 17.24 -6.11
C GLU A 114 10.17 17.14 -5.03
N ASP A 115 9.79 17.11 -3.74
CA ASP A 115 10.73 16.89 -2.64
C ASP A 115 11.50 15.56 -2.81
N LEU A 116 10.80 14.49 -3.21
CA LEU A 116 11.39 13.17 -3.42
C LEU A 116 12.32 13.13 -4.64
N ARG A 117 12.06 13.90 -5.70
CA ARG A 117 12.97 14.00 -6.87
C ARG A 117 14.32 14.60 -6.50
N VAL A 118 14.36 15.51 -5.53
CA VAL A 118 15.62 16.08 -5.04
C VAL A 118 16.43 15.00 -4.29
N ILE A 119 15.77 14.10 -3.58
CA ILE A 119 16.39 13.01 -2.81
C ILE A 119 16.85 11.87 -3.73
N TYR A 120 16.07 11.56 -4.76
CA TYR A 120 16.29 10.46 -5.70
C TYR A 120 16.49 10.97 -7.14
N PRO A 121 17.51 11.80 -7.44
CA PRO A 121 17.68 12.39 -8.77
C PRO A 121 18.17 11.38 -9.84
N TYR A 122 18.39 10.12 -9.45
CA TYR A 122 19.01 9.08 -10.25
C TYR A 122 18.08 7.90 -10.57
N VAL A 123 16.83 7.94 -10.13
CA VAL A 123 15.81 6.93 -10.46
C VAL A 123 14.50 7.59 -10.90
N ASP A 124 13.72 6.87 -11.69
CA ASP A 124 12.34 7.23 -11.93
C ASP A 124 11.52 6.93 -10.67
N LEU A 125 10.80 7.93 -10.16
CA LEU A 125 9.93 7.72 -8.99
C LEU A 125 8.76 6.79 -9.31
N PRO A 126 8.23 6.04 -8.33
CA PRO A 126 6.95 5.34 -8.48
C PRO A 126 5.85 6.29 -8.93
N VAL A 127 4.81 5.74 -9.59
CA VAL A 127 3.56 6.50 -9.71
C VAL A 127 2.90 6.52 -8.35
N ILE A 128 2.74 7.73 -7.82
CA ILE A 128 2.08 7.99 -6.54
C ILE A 128 0.69 8.56 -6.81
N LYS A 129 -0.36 7.99 -6.21
CA LYS A 129 -1.73 8.49 -6.42
C LYS A 129 -2.61 8.31 -5.19
N ILE A 130 -3.58 9.20 -5.05
CA ILE A 130 -4.69 9.03 -4.11
C ILE A 130 -5.77 8.21 -4.83
N SER A 131 -6.21 7.10 -4.24
CA SER A 131 -7.26 6.27 -4.83
C SER A 131 -8.63 6.89 -4.62
N THR A 132 -9.40 7.01 -5.70
CA THR A 132 -10.83 7.35 -5.70
C THR A 132 -11.72 6.14 -5.99
N PHE A 133 -11.12 4.95 -6.17
CA PHE A 133 -11.78 3.73 -6.65
C PHE A 133 -11.65 2.56 -5.66
N PHE A 134 -11.51 2.84 -4.37
CA PHE A 134 -11.27 1.82 -3.35
C PHE A 134 -12.24 0.63 -3.43
N THR A 135 -13.54 0.90 -3.57
CA THR A 135 -14.56 -0.16 -3.65
C THR A 135 -14.37 -1.07 -4.87
N GLU A 136 -13.99 -0.51 -6.02
CA GLU A 136 -13.75 -1.29 -7.23
C GLU A 136 -12.50 -2.16 -7.08
N ASP A 137 -11.41 -1.55 -6.61
CA ASP A 137 -10.16 -2.24 -6.29
C ASP A 137 -10.41 -3.40 -5.31
N TYR A 138 -11.18 -3.15 -4.25
CA TYR A 138 -11.56 -4.14 -3.25
C TYR A 138 -12.33 -5.32 -3.86
N MET A 139 -13.35 -5.04 -4.68
CA MET A 139 -14.16 -6.09 -5.33
C MET A 139 -13.31 -6.94 -6.28
N LYS A 140 -12.42 -6.33 -7.07
CA LYS A 140 -11.46 -7.06 -7.91
C LYS A 140 -10.56 -7.95 -7.07
N GLY A 141 -10.10 -7.47 -5.92
CA GLY A 141 -9.29 -8.23 -4.97
C GLY A 141 -9.97 -9.48 -4.44
N LEU A 142 -11.25 -9.38 -4.10
CA LEU A 142 -12.05 -10.53 -3.67
C LEU A 142 -12.16 -11.59 -4.77
N ILE A 143 -12.36 -11.17 -6.03
CA ILE A 143 -12.39 -12.08 -7.18
C ILE A 143 -11.05 -12.80 -7.33
N VAL A 144 -9.94 -12.07 -7.28
CA VAL A 144 -8.58 -12.64 -7.37
C VAL A 144 -8.37 -13.70 -6.30
N ARG A 145 -8.65 -13.38 -5.02
CA ARG A 145 -8.51 -14.34 -3.91
C ARG A 145 -9.42 -15.57 -4.07
N GLY A 146 -10.65 -15.37 -4.55
CA GLY A 146 -11.58 -16.46 -4.80
C GLY A 146 -11.05 -17.43 -5.85
N LEU A 147 -10.51 -16.91 -6.97
CA LEU A 147 -9.89 -17.71 -8.02
C LEU A 147 -8.65 -18.47 -7.54
N GLU A 148 -7.80 -17.84 -6.73
CA GLU A 148 -6.64 -18.49 -6.11
C GLU A 148 -7.05 -19.65 -5.20
N THR A 149 -8.12 -19.46 -4.42
CA THR A 149 -8.64 -20.49 -3.50
C THR A 149 -9.19 -21.70 -4.26
N ILE A 150 -9.93 -21.48 -5.35
CA ILE A 150 -10.44 -22.55 -6.21
C ILE A 150 -9.27 -23.30 -6.86
N ALA A 151 -8.35 -22.58 -7.50
CA ALA A 151 -7.20 -23.18 -8.18
C ALA A 151 -6.26 -23.95 -7.23
N ALA A 152 -6.16 -23.52 -5.96
CA ALA A 152 -5.43 -24.27 -4.94
C ALA A 152 -6.14 -25.59 -4.60
N THR A 153 -7.47 -25.56 -4.48
CA THR A 153 -8.30 -26.74 -4.16
C THR A 153 -8.19 -27.82 -5.24
N ASP A 154 -8.23 -27.43 -6.52
CA ASP A 154 -8.09 -28.36 -7.65
C ASP A 154 -6.71 -29.06 -7.69
N ARG A 155 -5.64 -28.38 -7.24
CA ARG A 155 -4.29 -28.98 -7.14
C ARG A 155 -4.15 -30.00 -6.01
N PHE A 156 -5.01 -29.95 -4.99
CA PHE A 156 -5.01 -30.94 -3.92
C PHE A 156 -5.75 -32.22 -4.34
N SER A 157 -6.82 -32.12 -5.14
CA SER A 157 -7.53 -33.31 -5.65
C SER A 157 -6.70 -34.17 -6.62
N ASP A 158 -5.80 -33.56 -7.40
CA ASP A 158 -4.93 -34.30 -8.34
C ASP A 158 -3.73 -35.01 -7.67
N ASN A 159 -3.38 -34.65 -6.44
CA ASN A 159 -2.25 -35.25 -5.73
C ASN A 159 -2.63 -36.43 -4.82
N ASP A 160 -3.92 -36.66 -4.58
CA ASP A 160 -4.43 -37.80 -3.81
C ASP A 160 -4.73 -39.04 -4.68
N GLU A 161 -4.56 -38.95 -6.01
CA GLU A 161 -4.73 -40.06 -6.97
C GLU A 161 -3.40 -40.71 -7.44
N LYS A 162 -2.27 -40.49 -6.74
CA LYS A 162 -0.99 -41.16 -7.03
C LYS A 162 -0.39 -41.85 -5.81
#